data_AF-A0A3A8YVH7-F1
#
_entry.id   AF-A0A3A8YVH7-F1
#
_cell.length_a   1.000
_cell.length_b   1.000
_cell.length_c   1.000
_cell.angle_alpha   90.00
_cell.angle_beta   90.00
_cell.angle_gamma   90.00
#
_symmetry.space_group_name_H-M   'P 1'
#
loop_
_entity.id
_entity.type
_entity.pdbx_description
1 polymer ?
#
loop_
_entity_poly.entity_id
_entity_poly.type
_entity_poly.pdbx_seq_one_letter_code
_entity_poly.pdbx_strand_id
1 'polypeptide(L)' 'MPNTNLEITQKAMEDFKKIQRHMLIARKENATETYESLKEEYVYLKSFLNVAGVNLTELDKIKE' A
#
# COMPACT_ATOMS: atom_id res chain seq x y z
N MET A 1 25.13 -3.45 -6.10
CA MET A 1 24.79 -2.61 -7.27
C MET A 1 24.04 -1.39 -6.76
N PRO A 2 24.33 -0.18 -7.24
CA PRO A 2 23.78 1.06 -6.68
C PRO A 2 22.24 1.23 -6.81
N ASN A 3 21.54 0.38 -7.57
CA ASN A 3 20.10 0.56 -7.87
C ASN A 3 19.14 -0.34 -7.07
N THR A 4 19.65 -1.29 -6.27
CA THR A 4 18.80 -2.29 -5.61
C THR A 4 17.76 -1.67 -4.66
N ASN A 5 18.12 -0.57 -3.97
CA ASN A 5 17.19 0.12 -3.08
C ASN A 5 16.04 0.81 -3.85
N LEU A 6 16.31 1.32 -5.06
CA LEU A 6 15.29 1.93 -5.90
C LEU A 6 14.33 0.88 -6.45
N GLU A 7 14.85 -0.27 -6.88
CA GLU A 7 14.03 -1.40 -7.36
C GLU A 7 13.11 -1.95 -6.26
N ILE A 8 13.64 -2.12 -5.04
CA ILE A 8 12.85 -2.56 -3.87
C ILE A 8 11.74 -1.54 -3.57
N THR A 9 12.08 -0.25 -3.56
CA THR A 9 11.11 0.82 -3.28
C THR A 9 10.03 0.88 -4.35
N GLN A 10 10.40 0.77 -5.63
CA GLN A 10 9.44 0.72 -6.73
C GLN A 10 8.48 -0.46 -6.60
N LYS A 11 8.99 -1.66 -6.29
CA LYS A 11 8.15 -2.84 -6.07
C LYS A 11 7.19 -2.63 -4.89
N ALA A 12 7.66 -2.05 -3.78
CA ALA A 12 6.81 -1.73 -2.64
C ALA A 12 5.72 -0.70 -3.01
N MET A 13 6.00 0.27 -3.87
CA MET A 13 5.02 1.23 -4.38
C MET A 13 3.96 0.55 -5.27
N GLU A 14 4.38 -0.39 -6.12
CA GLU A 14 3.46 -1.17 -6.96
C GLU A 14 2.52 -2.04 -6.11
N ASP A 15 3.07 -2.71 -5.10
CA ASP A 15 2.31 -3.54 -4.17
C ASP A 15 1.37 -2.65 -3.31
N PHE A 16 1.83 -1.47 -2.88
CA PHE A 16 1.00 -0.47 -2.17
C PHE A 16 -0.17 0.04 -3.03
N LYS A 17 0.02 0.20 -4.34
CA LYS A 17 -1.07 0.55 -5.26
C LYS A 17 -2.08 -0.60 -5.41
N LYS A 18 -1.61 -1.84 -5.49
CA LYS A 18 -2.47 -3.03 -5.65
C LYS A 18 -3.32 -3.27 -4.41
N ILE A 19 -2.72 -3.24 -3.21
CA ILE A 19 -3.45 -3.52 -1.97
C ILE A 19 -4.59 -2.53 -1.75
N GLN A 20 -4.34 -1.23 -1.99
CA GLN A 20 -5.37 -0.20 -1.89
C GLN A 20 -6.53 -0.42 -2.88
N ARG A 21 -6.24 -0.89 -4.10
CA ARG A 21 -7.29 -1.26 -5.06
C ARG A 21 -8.16 -2.39 -4.52
N HIS A 22 -7.56 -3.43 -3.93
CA HIS A 22 -8.30 -4.55 -3.35
C HIS A 22 -9.13 -4.11 -2.14
N MET A 23 -8.58 -3.25 -1.28
CA MET A 23 -9.32 -2.66 -0.15
C MET A 23 -10.54 -1.86 -0.62
N LEU A 24 -10.41 -1.05 -1.67
CA LEU A 24 -11.55 -0.30 -2.23
C LEU A 24 -12.65 -1.22 -2.79
N ILE A 25 -12.27 -2.35 -3.40
CA ILE A 25 -13.22 -3.36 -3.89
C ILE A 25 -13.92 -4.05 -2.71
N ALA A 26 -13.17 -4.53 -1.72
CA ALA A 26 -13.72 -5.17 -0.53
C ALA A 26 -14.70 -4.23 0.22
N ARG A 27 -14.34 -2.95 0.34
CA ARG A 27 -15.23 -1.92 0.90
C ARG A 27 -16.51 -1.75 0.08
N LYS A 28 -16.42 -1.72 -1.26
CA LYS A 28 -17.58 -1.62 -2.17
C LYS A 28 -18.50 -2.83 -2.06
N GLU A 29 -17.95 -4.01 -1.83
CA GLU A 29 -18.68 -5.28 -1.72
C GLU A 29 -19.16 -5.58 -0.28
N ASN A 30 -18.90 -4.68 0.68
CA ASN A 30 -19.13 -4.87 2.12
C ASN A 30 -18.44 -6.13 2.70
N ALA A 31 -17.33 -6.56 2.10
CA ALA A 31 -16.52 -7.68 2.55
C ALA A 31 -15.59 -7.25 3.70
N THR A 32 -16.16 -7.07 4.89
CA THR A 32 -15.48 -6.47 6.06
C THR A 32 -14.25 -7.26 6.49
N GLU A 33 -14.34 -8.58 6.65
CA GLU A 33 -13.19 -9.42 7.04
C GLU A 33 -12.05 -9.35 6.02
N THR A 34 -12.38 -9.37 4.74
CA THR A 34 -11.40 -9.20 3.65
C THR A 34 -10.75 -7.83 3.71
N TYR A 35 -11.53 -6.77 3.94
CA TYR A 35 -10.99 -5.41 4.06
C TYR A 35 -10.00 -5.30 5.23
N GLU A 36 -10.36 -5.82 6.40
CA GLU A 36 -9.48 -5.79 7.59
C GLU A 36 -8.21 -6.62 7.38
N SER A 37 -8.31 -7.78 6.73
CA SER A 37 -7.12 -8.58 6.36
C SER A 37 -6.17 -7.82 5.42
N LEU A 38 -6.70 -7.14 4.40
CA LEU A 38 -5.88 -6.35 3.46
C LEU A 38 -5.28 -5.09 4.11
N LYS A 39 -5.95 -4.55 5.14
CA LYS A 39 -5.51 -3.36 5.88
C LYS A 39 -4.19 -3.58 6.58
N GLU A 40 -3.93 -4.77 7.11
CA GLU A 40 -2.66 -5.12 7.76
C GLU A 40 -1.47 -4.95 6.79
N GLU A 41 -1.59 -5.49 5.57
CA GLU A 41 -0.57 -5.35 4.51
C GLU A 41 -0.41 -3.90 4.05
N TYR A 42 -1.53 -3.17 3.92
CA TYR A 42 -1.51 -1.75 3.58
C TYR A 42 -0.73 -0.92 4.61
N VAL A 43 -0.97 -1.12 5.91
CA VAL A 43 -0.27 -0.39 6.99
C VAL A 43 1.22 -0.72 6.99
N TYR A 44 1.57 -1.98 6.77
CA TYR A 44 2.97 -2.41 6.67
C TYR A 44 3.70 -1.70 5.52
N LEU A 45 3.12 -1.73 4.32
CA LEU A 45 3.70 -1.08 3.14
C LEU A 45 3.77 0.44 3.28
N LYS A 46 2.73 1.07 3.85
CA LYS A 46 2.71 2.52 4.14
C LYS A 46 3.88 2.91 5.05
N SER A 47 4.10 2.13 6.10
CA SER A 47 5.18 2.36 7.07
C SER A 47 6.55 2.22 6.41
N PHE A 48 6.74 1.17 5.62
CA PHE A 48 7.98 0.96 4.85
C PHE A 48 8.27 2.12 3.89
N LEU A 49 7.29 2.53 3.09
CA LEU A 49 7.45 3.59 2.09
C LEU A 49 7.75 4.97 2.74
N ASN A 50 7.15 5.26 3.90
CA ASN A 50 7.48 6.45 4.67
C ASN A 50 8.94 6.45 5.14
N VAL A 51 9.43 5.32 5.66
CA VAL A 51 10.85 5.17 6.06
C VAL A 51 11.79 5.27 4.85
N ALA A 52 11.35 4.78 3.70
CA ALA A 52 12.07 4.93 2.42
C ALA A 52 12.04 6.36 1.84
N GLY A 53 11.38 7.32 2.50
CA GLY A 53 11.33 8.72 2.09
C GLY A 53 10.38 9.00 0.93
N VAL A 54 9.44 8.08 0.63
CA VAL A 54 8.46 8.27 -0.44
C VAL A 54 7.35 9.22 0.03
N ASN A 55 7.05 10.24 -0.76
CA ASN A 55 5.89 11.10 -0.50
C ASN A 55 4.58 10.38 -0.87
N LEU A 56 3.80 10.02 0.15
CA LEU A 56 2.55 9.27 -0.03
C LEU A 56 1.31 10.14 -0.27
N THR A 57 1.40 11.47 -0.25
CA THR A 57 0.23 12.39 -0.25
C THR A 57 -0.78 12.09 -1.37
N GLU A 58 -0.30 11.82 -2.59
CA GLU A 58 -1.13 11.49 -3.75
C GLU A 58 -1.28 9.98 -3.99
N LEU A 59 -0.45 9.16 -3.32
CA LEU A 59 -0.42 7.70 -3.49
C LEU A 59 -1.38 6.99 -2.53
N ASP A 60 -1.64 7.61 -1.38
CA ASP A 60 -2.52 7.08 -0.34
C ASP A 60 -3.98 7.49 -0.60
N LYS A 61 -4.74 6.52 -1.09
CA LYS A 61 -6.16 6.64 -1.45
C LYS A 61 -7.09 6.15 -0.35
N ILE A 62 -6.57 5.38 0.61
CA ILE A 62 -7.35 4.90 1.75
C ILE A 62 -7.34 6.00 2.80
N LYS A 63 -8.32 6.90 2.70
CA LYS A 63 -8.60 7.89 3.74
C LYS A 63 -9.60 7.27 4.71
N GLU A 64 -9.07 6.61 5.72
CA GLU A 64 -9.81 6.29 6.95
C GLU A 64 -9.83 7.48 7.89
#